data_AF-A0ABD5PMM3-F1
#
_entry.id   AF-A0ABD5PMM3-F1
#
_cell.length_a   1.000
_cell.length_b   1.000
_cell.length_c   1.000
_cell.angle_alpha   90.00
_cell.angle_beta   90.00
_cell.angle_gamma   90.00
#
_symmetry.space_group_name_H-M   'P 1'
#
loop_
_entity.id
_entity.type
_entity.pdbx_description
1 polymer ?
#
loop_
_entity_poly.entity_id
_entity_poly.type
_entity_poly.pdbx_seq_one_letter_code
_entity_poly.pdbx_strand_id
1 'polypeptide(L)'
;MPDDNRFAGLSEAVGEDGETSPADGEAENETGVDDEIDEPGTGSDASAPETDATTDAETVLETGTGDDRDGDDGGSDSASDASDGDPTAFAFDETTKKTVYVRPGTLDELEDARALVDAQLRTQHDVRDLTGREFYDAAFRLAAADTDGLIDEILAARDE
;
A
#
# COMPACT_ATOMS: atom_id res chain seq x y z
N MET A 1 36.42 23.61 30.59
CA MET A 1 35.42 22.80 29.87
C MET A 1 34.45 22.29 30.94
N PRO A 2 33.12 22.35 30.75
CA PRO A 2 32.21 21.77 31.74
C PRO A 2 32.34 20.24 31.71
N ASP A 3 32.69 19.65 32.86
CA ASP A 3 33.00 18.22 33.03
C ASP A 3 31.76 17.33 33.25
N ASP A 4 30.55 17.88 33.11
CA ASP A 4 29.31 17.13 33.35
C ASP A 4 28.76 16.52 32.04
N ASN A 5 29.36 15.41 31.64
CA ASN A 5 28.83 14.53 30.61
C ASN A 5 27.52 13.91 31.09
N ARG A 6 26.38 14.43 30.60
CA ARG A 6 25.03 13.90 30.84
C ARG A 6 24.84 12.44 30.43
N PHE A 7 25.77 11.88 29.67
CA PHE A 7 25.75 10.50 29.21
C PHE A 7 26.47 9.52 30.17
N ALA A 8 27.20 10.02 31.17
CA ALA A 8 27.92 9.16 32.12
C ALA A 8 26.98 8.33 33.03
N GLY A 9 25.71 8.70 33.15
CA GLY A 9 24.71 7.94 33.93
C GLY A 9 23.91 6.90 33.12
N LEU A 10 24.09 6.83 31.79
CA LEU A 10 23.29 5.92 30.94
C LEU A 10 23.89 4.51 30.85
N SER A 11 25.19 4.34 31.10
CA SER A 11 25.85 3.03 31.09
C SER A 11 25.52 2.17 32.31
N GLU A 12 25.02 2.75 33.41
CA GLU A 12 24.66 2.01 34.63
C GLU A 12 23.19 1.54 34.62
N ALA A 13 22.35 2.08 33.72
CA ALA A 13 20.95 1.69 33.57
C ALA A 13 20.73 0.52 32.59
N VAL A 14 21.69 0.24 31.72
CA VAL A 14 21.72 -0.98 30.89
C VAL A 14 22.49 -2.03 31.69
N GLY A 15 21.75 -2.65 32.61
CA GLY A 15 22.20 -3.80 33.38
C GLY A 15 22.61 -4.94 32.46
N GLU A 16 23.85 -5.35 32.66
CA GLU A 16 24.46 -6.61 32.34
C GLU A 16 23.62 -7.76 32.93
N ASP A 17 22.82 -8.44 32.10
CA ASP A 17 22.23 -9.75 32.38
C ASP A 17 21.89 -10.44 31.05
N GLY A 18 22.59 -11.51 30.70
CA GLY A 18 22.12 -12.44 29.65
C GLY A 18 23.17 -12.99 28.69
N GLU A 19 24.13 -13.71 29.24
CA GLU A 19 25.14 -14.55 28.59
C GLU A 19 24.57 -15.54 27.53
N THR A 20 25.42 -15.87 26.54
CA THR A 20 25.47 -17.09 25.68
C THR A 20 25.06 -17.02 24.18
N SER A 21 26.08 -16.91 23.32
CA SER A 21 26.23 -17.70 22.07
C SER A 21 26.88 -19.06 22.43
N PRO A 22 26.84 -20.16 21.62
CA PRO A 22 26.88 -20.19 20.15
C PRO A 22 26.15 -21.36 19.41
N ALA A 23 26.17 -21.28 18.07
CA ALA A 23 26.36 -22.34 17.06
C ALA A 23 25.33 -23.48 16.79
N ASP A 24 25.15 -23.71 15.48
CA ASP A 24 25.37 -24.98 14.74
C ASP A 24 24.16 -25.67 14.08
N GLY A 25 24.32 -26.03 12.80
CA GLY A 25 23.99 -27.38 12.36
C GLY A 25 22.84 -27.62 11.36
N GLU A 26 23.16 -27.48 10.07
CA GLU A 26 22.90 -28.49 9.00
C GLU A 26 21.47 -28.96 8.61
N ALA A 27 21.09 -28.55 7.39
CA ALA A 27 21.05 -29.38 6.16
C ALA A 27 20.12 -30.63 6.07
N GLU A 28 19.22 -30.53 5.06
CA GLU A 28 18.75 -31.54 4.07
C GLU A 28 17.92 -32.76 4.53
N ASN A 29 16.71 -32.88 3.99
CA ASN A 29 16.19 -34.19 3.59
C ASN A 29 15.19 -34.07 2.43
N GLU A 30 15.72 -34.29 1.24
CA GLU A 30 15.08 -34.72 0.00
C GLU A 30 14.32 -36.06 0.15
N THR A 31 13.13 -36.18 -0.47
CA THR A 31 12.69 -37.40 -1.18
C THR A 31 11.34 -37.16 -1.86
N GLY A 32 11.36 -37.18 -3.19
CA GLY A 32 10.17 -37.20 -4.04
C GLY A 32 9.59 -38.61 -4.20
N VAL A 33 8.30 -38.67 -4.51
CA VAL A 33 7.64 -39.78 -5.21
C VAL A 33 6.49 -39.19 -6.05
N ASP A 34 6.66 -39.30 -7.37
CA ASP A 34 5.63 -39.35 -8.43
C ASP A 34 4.48 -40.31 -8.06
N ASP A 35 3.22 -39.92 -8.30
CA ASP A 35 2.20 -40.90 -8.73
C ASP A 35 1.12 -40.23 -9.58
N GLU A 36 0.79 -40.92 -10.67
CA GLU A 36 -0.02 -40.51 -11.81
C GLU A 36 -1.52 -40.36 -11.50
N ILE A 37 -2.13 -39.36 -12.15
CA ILE A 37 -3.37 -39.41 -12.93
C ILE A 37 -4.44 -40.43 -12.48
N ASP A 38 -5.54 -39.92 -11.93
CA ASP A 38 -6.87 -40.55 -12.07
C ASP A 38 -7.93 -39.46 -12.27
N GLU A 39 -8.28 -39.20 -13.53
CA GLU A 39 -9.60 -38.65 -13.89
C GLU A 39 -10.45 -39.79 -14.44
N PRO A 40 -11.69 -39.92 -13.96
CA PRO A 40 -12.79 -39.83 -14.93
C PRO A 40 -13.91 -38.93 -14.41
N GLY A 41 -14.29 -37.95 -15.22
CA GLY A 41 -15.45 -37.10 -14.97
C GLY A 41 -16.77 -37.86 -14.94
N THR A 42 -17.79 -37.24 -14.33
CA THR A 42 -19.21 -37.37 -14.69
C THR A 42 -20.06 -36.37 -13.89
N GLY A 43 -20.70 -35.47 -14.63
CA GLY A 43 -22.15 -35.24 -14.49
C GLY A 43 -22.65 -34.26 -13.42
N SER A 44 -23.12 -33.10 -13.89
CA SER A 44 -24.32 -32.37 -13.45
C SER A 44 -24.75 -32.49 -11.99
N ASP A 45 -24.67 -31.37 -11.26
CA ASP A 45 -25.88 -30.85 -10.63
C ASP A 45 -25.80 -29.32 -10.49
N ALA A 46 -26.70 -28.64 -11.18
CA ALA A 46 -26.89 -27.21 -11.08
C ALA A 46 -27.64 -26.93 -9.76
N SER A 47 -26.90 -26.52 -8.74
CA SER A 47 -27.48 -25.94 -7.53
C SER A 47 -27.00 -24.50 -7.40
N ALA A 48 -27.82 -23.58 -7.94
CA ALA A 48 -27.75 -22.17 -7.62
C ALA A 48 -28.31 -21.96 -6.19
N PRO A 49 -27.56 -21.33 -5.27
CA PRO A 49 -28.18 -20.63 -4.16
C PRO A 49 -28.49 -19.19 -4.58
N GLU A 50 -29.78 -18.90 -4.73
CA GLU A 50 -30.29 -17.53 -4.73
C GLU A 50 -30.25 -16.95 -3.30
N THR A 51 -30.07 -15.62 -3.23
CA THR A 51 -30.36 -14.70 -2.12
C THR A 51 -29.51 -14.79 -0.84
N ASP A 52 -28.78 -13.72 -0.51
CA ASP A 52 -29.32 -12.68 0.38
C ASP A 52 -28.45 -11.41 0.28
N ALA A 53 -29.02 -10.37 -0.31
CA ALA A 53 -28.46 -9.03 -0.31
C ALA A 53 -29.04 -8.27 0.88
N THR A 54 -28.38 -8.30 2.03
CA THR A 54 -28.62 -7.36 3.13
C THR A 54 -27.32 -7.10 3.90
N THR A 55 -26.67 -5.96 3.69
CA THR A 55 -26.06 -5.15 4.76
C THR A 55 -25.85 -3.75 4.20
N ASP A 56 -26.95 -3.03 4.35
CA ASP A 56 -27.06 -1.60 4.57
C ASP A 56 -25.94 -1.08 5.49
N ALA A 57 -25.02 -0.31 4.91
CA ALA A 57 -24.08 0.52 5.66
C ALA A 57 -24.31 1.96 5.20
N GLU A 58 -25.41 2.54 5.68
CA GLU A 58 -25.66 3.98 5.60
C GLU A 58 -24.53 4.72 6.33
N THR A 59 -23.55 5.22 5.57
CA THR A 59 -22.68 6.29 6.05
C THR A 59 -23.48 7.58 5.95
N VAL A 60 -24.16 7.92 7.05
CA VAL A 60 -24.82 9.21 7.25
C VAL A 60 -23.76 10.30 7.19
N LEU A 61 -23.65 10.97 6.05
CA LEU A 61 -23.00 12.27 5.94
C LEU A 61 -23.89 13.28 6.68
N GLU A 62 -23.50 13.57 7.93
CA GLU A 62 -24.04 14.67 8.71
C GLU A 62 -23.68 15.99 8.01
N THR A 63 -24.56 16.41 7.10
CA THR A 63 -24.56 17.76 6.54
C THR A 63 -25.16 18.68 7.61
N GLY A 64 -24.28 19.29 8.39
CA GLY A 64 -24.62 20.37 9.31
C GLY A 64 -25.22 21.56 8.56
N THR A 65 -26.53 21.52 8.32
CA THR A 65 -27.34 22.66 7.91
C THR A 65 -27.68 23.44 9.18
N GLY A 66 -26.80 24.37 9.53
CA GLY A 66 -27.03 25.39 10.56
C GLY A 66 -27.59 26.65 9.91
N ASP A 67 -28.89 26.81 10.04
CA ASP A 67 -29.70 27.98 9.66
C ASP A 67 -29.38 29.23 10.51
N ASP A 68 -29.58 30.40 9.90
CA ASP A 68 -29.72 31.74 10.48
C ASP A 68 -28.55 32.42 11.22
N ARG A 69 -27.85 33.33 10.51
CA ARG A 69 -27.67 34.72 10.97
C ARG A 69 -27.71 35.71 9.79
N ASP A 70 -28.86 36.34 9.66
CA ASP A 70 -29.07 37.63 8.99
C ASP A 70 -28.17 38.69 9.64
N GLY A 71 -27.39 39.42 8.83
CA GLY A 71 -26.32 40.30 9.31
C GLY A 71 -25.62 41.06 8.18
N ASP A 72 -26.37 41.96 7.57
CA ASP A 72 -25.95 43.25 7.00
C ASP A 72 -24.58 43.76 7.51
N ASP A 73 -23.59 43.97 6.62
CA ASP A 73 -22.88 45.26 6.44
C ASP A 73 -21.76 45.13 5.38
N GLY A 74 -21.61 46.18 4.56
CA GLY A 74 -20.71 46.22 3.42
C GLY A 74 -19.23 46.27 3.78
N GLY A 75 -18.42 45.56 2.99
CA GLY A 75 -16.96 45.61 3.09
C GLY A 75 -16.33 45.01 1.85
N SER A 76 -16.10 45.85 0.84
CA SER A 76 -15.24 45.56 -0.30
C SER A 76 -13.81 45.40 0.19
N ASP A 77 -13.41 44.19 0.53
CA ASP A 77 -12.01 43.81 0.58
C ASP A 77 -11.86 42.50 -0.18
N SER A 78 -11.40 42.65 -1.42
CA SER A 78 -10.92 41.59 -2.27
C SER A 78 -9.80 40.87 -1.52
N ALA A 79 -10.14 39.83 -0.77
CA ALA A 79 -9.19 38.87 -0.26
C ALA A 79 -8.60 38.16 -1.49
N SER A 80 -7.54 38.75 -2.03
CA SER A 80 -6.58 38.07 -2.87
C SER A 80 -6.13 36.84 -2.11
N ASP A 81 -6.72 35.71 -2.49
CA ASP A 81 -6.38 34.37 -2.01
C ASP A 81 -4.87 34.20 -2.10
N ALA A 82 -4.28 34.02 -0.92
CA ALA A 82 -2.85 34.01 -0.71
C ALA A 82 -2.27 32.72 -1.29
N SER A 83 -1.64 32.78 -2.46
CA SER A 83 -0.54 31.89 -2.81
C SER A 83 0.32 32.41 -3.97
N ASP A 84 0.58 33.72 -4.03
CA ASP A 84 1.73 34.23 -4.80
C ASP A 84 2.91 34.36 -3.83
N GLY A 85 3.91 33.50 -4.04
CA GLY A 85 4.88 33.07 -3.04
C GLY A 85 5.55 34.18 -2.24
N ASP A 86 5.51 34.02 -0.91
CA ASP A 86 6.46 34.69 -0.02
C ASP A 86 7.88 34.29 -0.46
N PRO A 87 8.69 35.21 -1.02
CA PRO A 87 10.01 34.87 -1.57
C PRO A 87 11.04 34.55 -0.46
N THR A 88 10.65 34.67 0.81
CA THR A 88 11.51 34.38 1.96
C THR A 88 11.26 33.00 2.56
N ALA A 89 10.13 32.36 2.22
CA ALA A 89 9.83 31.00 2.62
C ALA A 89 10.28 30.01 1.53
N PHE A 90 11.02 28.98 1.90
CA PHE A 90 11.26 27.86 0.99
C PHE A 90 9.91 27.24 0.62
N ALA A 91 9.64 27.10 -0.68
CA ALA A 91 8.50 26.33 -1.13
C ALA A 91 8.64 24.90 -0.61
N PHE A 92 7.61 24.39 0.06
CA PHE A 92 7.56 23.01 0.46
C PHE A 92 7.01 22.19 -0.71
N ASP A 93 7.68 21.10 -1.02
CA ASP A 93 7.12 20.11 -1.92
C ASP A 93 5.87 19.50 -1.29
N GLU A 94 4.88 19.19 -2.14
CA GLU A 94 3.67 18.51 -1.72
C GLU A 94 4.02 17.13 -1.16
N THR A 95 3.66 16.89 0.10
CA THR A 95 3.97 15.62 0.77
C THR A 95 2.83 14.62 0.60
N THR A 96 3.02 13.62 -0.26
CA THR A 96 2.04 12.55 -0.46
C THR A 96 2.29 11.41 0.54
N LYS A 97 1.27 11.05 1.33
CA LYS A 97 1.33 9.87 2.20
C LYS A 97 1.33 8.60 1.33
N LYS A 98 2.41 7.83 1.39
CA LYS A 98 2.51 6.53 0.72
C LYS A 98 2.06 5.42 1.67
N THR A 99 1.20 4.52 1.19
CA THR A 99 0.77 3.33 1.95
C THR A 99 1.92 2.33 2.13
N VAL A 100 2.86 2.30 1.17
CA VAL A 100 4.03 1.41 1.17
C VAL A 100 5.28 2.20 0.81
N TYR A 101 6.38 1.95 1.52
CA TYR A 101 7.68 2.54 1.23
C TYR A 101 8.44 1.68 0.23
N VAL A 102 8.44 2.12 -1.02
CA VAL A 102 9.21 1.54 -2.13
C VAL A 102 10.23 2.56 -2.65
N ARG A 103 11.30 2.07 -3.29
CA ARG A 103 12.28 2.95 -3.95
C ARG A 103 11.57 3.82 -5.00
N PRO A 104 11.92 5.11 -5.14
CA PRO A 104 11.26 6.00 -6.10
C PRO A 104 11.23 5.44 -7.52
N GLY A 105 12.35 4.90 -8.02
CA GLY A 105 12.40 4.33 -9.38
C GLY A 105 11.44 3.17 -9.60
N THR A 106 11.27 2.29 -8.60
CA THR A 106 10.30 1.18 -8.68
C THR A 106 8.86 1.68 -8.73
N LEU A 107 8.57 2.82 -8.09
CA LEU A 107 7.24 3.42 -8.16
C LEU A 107 6.98 4.00 -9.55
N ASP A 108 7.96 4.69 -10.13
CA ASP A 108 7.85 5.26 -11.48
C ASP A 108 7.61 4.14 -12.52
N GLU A 109 8.35 3.04 -12.43
CA GLU A 109 8.16 1.86 -13.28
C GLU A 109 6.76 1.24 -13.12
N LEU A 110 6.22 1.20 -11.89
CA LEU A 110 4.87 0.71 -11.64
C LEU A 110 3.79 1.65 -12.22
N GLU A 111 4.02 2.97 -12.18
CA GLU A 111 3.13 3.95 -12.79
C GLU A 111 3.13 3.86 -14.32
N ASP A 112 4.31 3.66 -14.92
CA ASP A 112 4.44 3.38 -16.36
C ASP A 112 3.72 2.08 -16.76
N ALA A 113 3.90 1.01 -15.97
CA ALA A 113 3.19 -0.25 -16.18
C ALA A 113 1.67 -0.07 -16.10
N ARG A 114 1.18 0.73 -15.14
CA ARG A 114 -0.24 1.06 -15.02
C ARG A 114 -0.76 1.77 -16.28
N ALA A 115 -0.02 2.75 -16.80
CA ALA A 115 -0.41 3.46 -18.02
C ALA A 115 -0.47 2.52 -19.24
N LEU A 116 0.47 1.57 -19.34
CA LEU A 116 0.45 0.55 -20.38
C LEU A 116 -0.77 -0.38 -20.27
N VAL A 117 -1.09 -0.84 -19.06
CA VAL A 117 -2.28 -1.68 -18.81
C VAL A 117 -3.56 -0.92 -19.15
N ASP A 118 -3.69 0.35 -18.76
CA ASP A 118 -4.86 1.18 -19.11
C ASP A 118 -4.99 1.31 -20.64
N ALA A 119 -3.90 1.61 -21.34
CA ALA A 119 -3.89 1.67 -22.81
C ALA A 119 -4.29 0.34 -23.45
N GLN A 120 -3.84 -0.79 -22.90
CA GLN A 120 -4.18 -2.11 -23.39
C GLN A 120 -5.66 -2.45 -23.14
N LEU A 121 -6.18 -2.17 -21.95
CA LEU A 121 -7.60 -2.31 -21.62
C LEU A 121 -8.47 -1.45 -22.54
N ARG A 122 -8.03 -0.23 -22.83
CA ARG A 122 -8.69 0.71 -23.74
C ARG A 122 -8.80 0.17 -25.16
N THR A 123 -7.74 -0.46 -25.64
CA THR A 123 -7.60 -0.87 -27.05
C THR A 123 -8.12 -2.27 -27.34
N GLN A 124 -7.94 -3.22 -26.40
CA GLN A 124 -8.25 -4.64 -26.61
C GLN A 124 -9.55 -5.07 -25.94
N HIS A 125 -9.93 -4.42 -24.85
CA HIS A 125 -11.06 -4.85 -24.01
C HIS A 125 -12.19 -3.83 -23.92
N ASP A 126 -12.05 -2.66 -24.57
CA ASP A 126 -12.95 -1.50 -24.50
C ASP A 126 -13.31 -1.05 -23.07
N VAL A 127 -12.43 -1.37 -22.11
CA VAL A 127 -12.53 -0.88 -20.74
C VAL A 127 -11.91 0.51 -20.67
N ARG A 128 -12.56 1.42 -19.96
CA ARG A 128 -12.16 2.82 -19.79
C ARG A 128 -12.06 3.13 -18.31
N ASP A 129 -11.34 4.22 -18.00
CA ASP A 129 -11.30 4.84 -16.68
C ASP A 129 -10.79 3.89 -15.57
N LEU A 130 -9.68 3.20 -15.80
CA LEU A 130 -9.06 2.30 -14.82
C LEU A 130 -8.68 3.05 -13.53
N THR A 131 -9.36 2.72 -12.44
CA THR A 131 -9.05 3.33 -11.14
C THR A 131 -7.75 2.76 -10.58
N GLY A 132 -7.01 3.58 -9.81
CA GLY A 132 -5.80 3.09 -9.13
C GLY A 132 -6.10 1.92 -8.21
N ARG A 133 -7.25 1.94 -7.54
CA ARG A 133 -7.69 0.86 -6.64
C ARG A 133 -7.81 -0.47 -7.36
N GLU A 134 -8.49 -0.52 -8.51
CA GLU A 134 -8.67 -1.76 -9.28
C GLU A 134 -7.34 -2.32 -9.77
N PHE A 135 -6.45 -1.44 -10.25
CA PHE A 135 -5.12 -1.84 -10.67
C PHE A 135 -4.31 -2.46 -9.53
N TYR A 136 -4.20 -1.77 -8.39
CA TYR A 136 -3.42 -2.28 -7.25
C TYR A 136 -4.03 -3.55 -6.65
N ASP A 137 -5.35 -3.62 -6.56
CA ASP A 137 -6.07 -4.81 -6.08
C ASP A 137 -5.83 -6.03 -6.99
N ALA A 138 -5.88 -5.85 -8.31
CA ALA A 138 -5.54 -6.91 -9.25
C ALA A 138 -4.05 -7.30 -9.17
N ALA A 139 -3.14 -6.33 -9.07
CA ALA A 139 -1.71 -6.58 -8.96
C ALA A 139 -1.37 -7.37 -7.69
N PHE A 140 -1.94 -7.00 -6.53
CA PHE A 140 -1.72 -7.74 -5.28
C PHE A 140 -2.35 -9.12 -5.30
N ARG A 141 -3.52 -9.30 -5.91
CA ARG A 141 -4.09 -10.64 -6.11
C ARG A 141 -3.22 -11.51 -7.00
N LEU A 142 -2.65 -10.94 -8.06
CA LEU A 142 -1.74 -11.65 -8.96
C LEU A 142 -0.48 -12.10 -8.21
N ALA A 143 0.16 -11.20 -7.46
CA ALA A 143 1.34 -11.51 -6.64
C ALA A 143 1.04 -12.55 -5.54
N ALA A 144 -0.18 -12.54 -4.97
CA ALA A 144 -0.59 -13.54 -4.00
C ALA A 144 -0.89 -14.92 -4.62
N ALA A 145 -1.26 -14.96 -5.90
CA ALA A 145 -1.54 -16.19 -6.64
C ALA A 145 -0.27 -16.87 -7.15
N ASP A 146 0.79 -16.10 -7.42
CA ASP A 146 2.10 -16.58 -7.87
C ASP A 146 3.20 -16.23 -6.86
N THR A 147 3.25 -17.00 -5.77
CA THR A 147 4.24 -16.78 -4.71
C THR A 147 5.65 -17.17 -5.14
N ASP A 148 5.79 -18.11 -6.09
CA ASP A 148 7.10 -18.57 -6.56
C ASP A 148 7.77 -17.46 -7.38
N GLY A 149 7.06 -16.84 -8.32
CA GLY A 149 7.56 -15.68 -9.06
C GLY A 149 7.90 -14.51 -8.15
N LEU A 150 7.12 -14.29 -7.08
CA LEU A 150 7.44 -13.26 -6.07
C LEU A 150 8.72 -13.57 -5.28
N ILE A 151 8.96 -14.83 -4.93
CA ILE A 151 10.19 -15.25 -4.25
C ILE A 151 11.41 -15.02 -5.16
N ASP A 152 11.30 -15.41 -6.44
CA ASP A 152 12.37 -15.22 -7.42
C ASP A 152 12.76 -13.74 -7.55
N GLU A 153 11.78 -12.85 -7.64
CA GLU A 153 12.01 -11.39 -7.70
C GLU A 153 12.68 -10.86 -6.43
N ILE A 154 12.26 -11.34 -5.24
CA ILE A 154 12.87 -10.93 -3.96
C ILE A 154 14.33 -11.39 -3.86
N LEU A 155 14.64 -12.61 -4.31
CA LEU A 155 16.01 -13.12 -4.32
C LEU A 155 16.88 -12.33 -5.30
N ALA A 156 16.39 -12.08 -6.51
CA ALA A 156 17.10 -11.25 -7.49
C ALA A 156 17.42 -9.85 -6.95
N ALA A 157 16.45 -9.19 -6.28
CA ALA A 157 16.65 -7.87 -5.68
C ALA A 157 17.62 -7.87 -4.48
N ARG A 158 17.87 -9.02 -3.84
CA ARG A 158 18.85 -9.14 -2.74
C ARG A 158 20.28 -9.34 -3.23
N ASP A 159 20.44 -9.90 -4.42
CA ASP A 159 21.74 -10.15 -5.02
C ASP A 159 22.31 -8.89 -5.74
N GLU A 160 21.54 -7.81 -5.80
CA GLU A 160 21.90 -6.50 -6.39
C GLU A 160 22.66 -5.55 -5.44
#